data_AF-D4B7R3-F1
#
_entry.id   AF-D4B7R3-F1
#
_cell.length_a   1.000
_cell.length_b   1.000
_cell.length_c   1.000
_cell.angle_alpha   90.00
_cell.angle_beta   90.00
_cell.angle_gamma   90.00
#
_symmetry.space_group_name_H-M   'P 1'
#
loop_
_entity.id
_entity.type
_entity.pdbx_description
1 polymer ?
#
loop_
_entity_poly.entity_id
_entity_poly.type
_entity_poly.pdbx_seq_one_letter_code
_entity_poly.pdbx_strand_id
1 'polypeptide(L)'
;MTTRRYPSLNLGFNVDNIAWELGSSFLLFTAGQNKGQDLLITSHGGYYPFGSDFIIPPRVVLSVLGPHKHSLIDPKIHNMVKPSLMPYAEVSDQGIQLGVVNRHQSPWGRPKEHPFQYHVQTDKSITGTYKAGRFRNYTLCKFEDDTELDYDGIRRFINSNHFGISIGDASRYTMRKMDVLSVRHRPLKMDPTLKDAITALIKNDIYYERIILCFCRSSVSPFASFKEDYYAMI
;
A
#
# COMPACT_ATOMS: atom_id res chain seq x y z
N MET A 1 -12.45 -15.78 -11.33
CA MET A 1 -11.88 -15.63 -9.97
C MET A 1 -12.29 -16.81 -9.10
N THR A 2 -11.34 -17.44 -8.43
CA THR A 2 -11.60 -18.40 -7.35
C THR A 2 -11.70 -17.64 -6.02
N THR A 3 -12.75 -17.91 -5.26
CA THR A 3 -12.94 -17.37 -3.91
C THR A 3 -12.41 -18.33 -2.87
N ARG A 4 -11.70 -17.80 -1.88
CA ARG A 4 -11.41 -18.55 -0.65
C ARG A 4 -12.06 -17.83 0.51
N ARG A 5 -13.03 -18.50 1.14
CA ARG A 5 -13.57 -18.02 2.42
C ARG A 5 -12.57 -18.38 3.50
N TYR A 6 -12.16 -17.36 4.25
CA TYR A 6 -11.40 -17.57 5.47
C TYR A 6 -12.32 -17.29 6.65
N PRO A 7 -12.25 -18.06 7.74
CA PRO A 7 -13.10 -17.84 8.90
C PRO A 7 -12.92 -16.40 9.43
N SER A 8 -14.01 -15.65 9.52
CA SER A 8 -14.03 -14.38 10.24
C SER A 8 -13.97 -14.65 11.74
N LEU A 9 -13.15 -13.88 12.48
CA LEU A 9 -13.27 -13.80 13.94
C LEU A 9 -14.68 -13.32 14.28
N ASN A 10 -15.46 -14.17 14.96
CA ASN A 10 -16.82 -13.89 15.42
C ASN A 10 -16.82 -12.74 16.45
N LEU A 11 -16.84 -11.51 15.97
CA LEU A 11 -17.12 -10.31 16.77
C LEU A 11 -18.63 -10.01 16.70
N GLY A 12 -19.47 -10.92 17.19
CA GLY A 12 -20.90 -10.69 17.49
C GLY A 12 -21.85 -10.29 16.34
N PHE A 13 -21.32 -9.97 15.16
CA PHE A 13 -22.04 -9.60 13.95
C PHE A 13 -21.44 -10.40 12.80
N ASN A 14 -22.29 -11.08 12.03
CA ASN A 14 -21.88 -11.95 10.94
C ASN A 14 -21.39 -11.07 9.76
N VAL A 15 -20.12 -10.67 9.79
CA VAL A 15 -19.50 -9.81 8.78
C VAL A 15 -18.56 -10.65 7.92
N ASP A 16 -19.08 -11.10 6.79
CA ASP A 16 -18.33 -11.86 5.79
C ASP A 16 -17.33 -10.91 5.09
N ASN A 17 -16.03 -11.06 5.33
CA ASN A 17 -15.01 -10.58 4.38
C ASN A 17 -14.54 -11.75 3.51
N ILE A 18 -14.25 -11.46 2.23
CA ILE A 18 -13.86 -12.47 1.24
C ILE A 18 -12.46 -12.16 0.75
N ALA A 19 -11.65 -13.20 0.61
CA ALA A 19 -10.35 -13.13 -0.06
C ALA A 19 -10.46 -13.78 -1.45
N TRP A 20 -10.25 -12.97 -2.48
CA TRP A 20 -10.27 -13.36 -3.88
C TRP A 20 -8.83 -13.64 -4.34
N GLU A 21 -8.60 -14.79 -4.94
CA GLU A 21 -7.29 -15.08 -5.52
C GLU A 21 -7.13 -14.34 -6.86
N LEU A 22 -6.18 -13.41 -6.92
CA LEU A 22 -5.80 -12.76 -8.18
C LEU A 22 -4.58 -13.47 -8.77
N GLY A 23 -4.88 -14.55 -9.49
CA GLY A 23 -3.86 -15.45 -10.02
C GLY A 23 -3.03 -16.09 -8.90
N SER A 24 -1.77 -16.42 -9.20
CA SER A 24 -0.89 -17.13 -8.26
C SER A 24 -0.20 -16.23 -7.23
N SER A 25 -0.38 -14.92 -7.31
CA SER A 25 0.50 -13.95 -6.65
C SER A 25 -0.16 -13.13 -5.55
N PHE A 26 -1.46 -12.83 -5.67
CA PHE A 26 -2.11 -11.88 -4.76
C PHE A 26 -3.43 -12.42 -4.21
N LEU A 27 -3.79 -11.90 -3.03
CA LEU A 27 -5.11 -12.01 -2.42
C LEU A 27 -5.71 -10.61 -2.30
N LEU A 28 -6.92 -10.46 -2.79
CA LEU A 28 -7.72 -9.25 -2.64
C LEU A 28 -8.78 -9.48 -1.55
N PHE A 29 -8.76 -8.69 -0.50
CA PHE A 29 -9.70 -8.76 0.61
C PHE A 29 -10.76 -7.66 0.46
N THR A 30 -12.03 -8.05 0.50
CA THR A 30 -13.19 -7.17 0.34
C THR A 30 -14.23 -7.42 1.43
N ALA A 31 -15.12 -6.45 1.67
CA ALA A 31 -16.28 -6.62 2.56
C ALA A 31 -17.40 -7.44 1.89
N GLY A 32 -17.21 -8.75 1.83
CA GLY A 32 -18.13 -9.65 1.17
C GLY A 32 -18.10 -9.37 -0.34
N GLN A 33 -19.27 -9.16 -0.93
CA GLN A 33 -19.39 -8.74 -2.34
C GLN A 33 -19.31 -7.22 -2.53
N ASN A 34 -19.27 -6.44 -1.44
CA ASN A 34 -19.22 -4.98 -1.50
C ASN A 34 -17.77 -4.51 -1.63
N LYS A 35 -17.34 -4.29 -2.87
CA LYS A 35 -16.02 -3.72 -3.19
C LYS A 35 -15.91 -2.28 -2.68
N GLY A 36 -14.77 -1.95 -2.08
CA GLY A 36 -14.42 -0.57 -1.69
C GLY A 36 -14.21 0.35 -2.90
N GLN A 37 -14.18 1.67 -2.66
CA GLN A 37 -13.83 2.65 -3.69
C GLN A 37 -12.31 2.68 -3.94
N ASP A 38 -11.54 2.46 -2.88
CA ASP A 38 -10.08 2.53 -2.88
C ASP A 38 -9.45 1.17 -2.59
N LEU A 39 -8.19 1.03 -2.98
CA LEU A 39 -7.37 -0.14 -2.70
C LEU A 39 -6.16 0.25 -1.86
N LEU A 40 -5.86 -0.54 -0.83
CA LEU A 40 -4.59 -0.52 -0.15
C LEU A 40 -3.73 -1.69 -0.63
N ILE A 41 -2.52 -1.41 -1.11
CA ILE A 41 -1.52 -2.46 -1.33
C ILE A 41 -0.60 -2.48 -0.11
N THR A 42 -0.72 -3.53 0.70
CA THR A 42 0.15 -3.78 1.87
C THR A 42 1.19 -4.84 1.52
N SER A 43 2.46 -4.50 1.73
CA SER A 43 3.59 -5.33 1.31
C SER A 43 4.88 -4.83 1.95
N HIS A 44 5.92 -5.68 2.05
CA HIS A 44 7.27 -5.14 1.93
C HIS A 44 7.52 -4.77 0.47
N GLY A 45 8.34 -3.75 0.25
CA GLY A 45 8.60 -3.27 -1.10
C GLY A 45 10.03 -2.85 -1.28
N GLY A 46 10.49 -2.94 -2.52
CA GLY A 46 11.77 -2.35 -2.89
C GLY A 46 12.01 -2.37 -4.38
N TYR A 47 13.08 -1.72 -4.81
CA TYR A 47 13.46 -1.66 -6.21
C TYR A 47 14.90 -2.13 -6.41
N TYR A 48 15.14 -2.77 -7.55
CA TYR A 48 16.50 -3.00 -8.04
C TYR A 48 16.98 -1.75 -8.80
N PRO A 49 18.27 -1.35 -8.68
CA PRO A 49 18.80 -0.16 -9.37
C PRO A 49 18.57 -0.13 -10.89
N PHE A 50 18.55 -1.30 -11.54
CA PHE A 50 18.27 -1.47 -12.98
C PHE A 50 16.85 -1.98 -13.24
N GLY A 51 15.94 -1.79 -12.28
CA GLY A 51 14.55 -2.23 -12.37
C GLY A 51 13.79 -1.57 -13.52
N SER A 52 12.69 -2.18 -13.94
CA SER A 52 11.82 -1.62 -14.97
C SER A 52 10.91 -0.50 -14.43
N ASP A 53 10.23 0.17 -15.35
CA ASP A 53 9.13 1.10 -15.08
C ASP A 53 7.86 0.56 -15.77
N PHE A 54 6.68 0.97 -15.30
CA PHE A 54 5.42 0.70 -15.98
C PHE A 54 4.65 2.00 -16.24
N ILE A 55 3.72 1.95 -17.20
CA ILE A 55 2.84 3.08 -17.54
C ILE A 55 1.66 3.03 -16.56
N ILE A 56 1.36 4.15 -15.93
CA ILE A 56 0.21 4.25 -15.02
C ILE A 56 -1.07 4.09 -15.86
N PRO A 57 -1.97 3.16 -15.52
CA PRO A 57 -3.21 3.00 -16.28
C PRO A 57 -4.07 4.27 -16.23
N PRO A 58 -4.85 4.55 -17.29
CA PRO A 58 -5.77 5.68 -17.28
C PRO A 58 -6.72 5.63 -16.08
N ARG A 59 -7.01 6.80 -15.48
CA ARG A 59 -7.98 6.95 -14.37
C ARG A 59 -7.59 6.25 -13.06
N VAL A 60 -6.35 5.76 -12.94
CA VAL A 60 -5.81 5.24 -11.67
C VAL A 60 -4.98 6.32 -11.01
N VAL A 61 -5.31 6.62 -9.74
CA VAL A 61 -4.47 7.47 -8.89
C VAL A 61 -3.65 6.60 -7.94
N LEU A 62 -2.32 6.69 -8.04
CA LEU A 62 -1.40 6.09 -7.09
C LEU A 62 -1.13 7.07 -5.95
N SER A 63 -1.57 6.73 -4.75
CA SER A 63 -1.32 7.51 -3.54
C SER A 63 -0.04 7.00 -2.87
N VAL A 64 1.02 7.79 -3.01
CA VAL A 64 2.38 7.44 -2.59
C VAL A 64 2.59 7.92 -1.16
N LEU A 65 2.95 7.02 -0.24
CA LEU A 65 3.08 7.38 1.18
C LEU A 65 4.47 7.91 1.58
N GLY A 66 5.51 7.65 0.78
CA GLY A 66 6.86 8.14 1.06
C GLY A 66 7.73 8.20 -0.19
N PRO A 67 8.89 8.87 -0.16
CA PRO A 67 9.76 9.07 -1.32
C PRO A 67 10.46 7.78 -1.79
N HIS A 68 10.80 7.74 -3.08
CA HIS A 68 11.65 6.71 -3.67
C HIS A 68 13.01 6.68 -2.95
N LYS A 69 13.59 5.48 -2.84
CA LYS A 69 14.82 5.16 -2.09
C LYS A 69 14.72 5.12 -0.58
N HIS A 70 13.56 5.38 0.01
CA HIS A 70 13.40 5.39 1.46
C HIS A 70 12.56 4.21 1.92
N SER A 71 12.87 3.69 3.10
CA SER A 71 12.00 2.72 3.79
C SER A 71 10.75 3.43 4.26
N LEU A 72 9.60 2.76 4.21
CA LEU A 72 8.39 3.22 4.86
C LEU A 72 8.28 2.48 6.19
N ILE A 73 8.48 3.17 7.30
CA ILE A 73 8.40 2.52 8.62
C ILE A 73 6.95 2.20 8.92
N ASP A 74 6.72 0.91 9.17
CA ASP A 74 5.46 0.22 9.47
C ASP A 74 4.30 1.19 9.74
N PRO A 75 3.61 1.63 8.68
CA PRO A 75 2.55 2.61 8.84
C PRO A 75 1.32 1.97 9.51
N LYS A 76 1.29 0.64 9.72
CA LYS A 76 0.17 -0.18 10.20
C LYS A 76 -1.12 0.05 9.44
N ILE A 77 -1.72 -1.03 8.96
CA ILE A 77 -2.91 -0.97 8.10
C ILE A 77 -4.08 -0.14 8.66
N HIS A 78 -4.32 -0.16 9.98
CA HIS A 78 -5.40 0.59 10.64
C HIS A 78 -5.24 2.10 10.56
N ASN A 79 -4.01 2.60 10.35
CA ASN A 79 -3.80 4.02 10.18
C ASN A 79 -4.19 4.49 8.78
N MET A 80 -4.25 3.61 7.78
CA MET A 80 -4.50 3.98 6.38
C MET A 80 -5.91 4.52 6.10
N VAL A 81 -6.75 4.58 7.12
CA VAL A 81 -8.13 5.03 7.06
C VAL A 81 -8.40 6.24 7.94
N LYS A 82 -7.40 6.80 8.63
CA LYS A 82 -7.62 8.04 9.36
C LYS A 82 -7.82 9.22 8.40
N PRO A 83 -8.75 10.15 8.67
CA PRO A 83 -8.93 11.39 7.91
C PRO A 83 -7.65 12.23 7.78
N SER A 84 -6.73 12.08 8.73
CA SER A 84 -5.44 12.77 8.77
C SER A 84 -4.37 12.14 7.86
N LEU A 85 -4.64 10.99 7.22
CA LEU A 85 -3.68 10.39 6.28
C LEU A 85 -3.48 11.34 5.09
N MET A 86 -2.29 11.94 5.03
CA MET A 86 -1.88 12.78 3.93
C MET A 86 -0.76 12.08 3.16
N PRO A 87 -0.97 11.71 1.87
CA PRO A 87 0.07 11.05 1.10
C PRO A 87 1.24 12.01 0.85
N TYR A 88 2.41 11.43 0.62
CA TYR A 88 3.56 12.17 0.12
C TYR A 88 3.23 12.79 -1.24
N ALA A 89 2.64 12.03 -2.17
CA ALA A 89 2.16 12.58 -3.44
C ALA A 89 1.07 11.69 -4.04
N GLU A 90 0.30 12.25 -4.96
CA GLU A 90 -0.60 11.47 -5.81
C GLU A 90 -0.12 11.52 -7.26
N VAL A 91 -0.17 10.39 -7.95
CA VAL A 91 0.35 10.24 -9.31
C VAL A 91 -0.68 9.55 -10.18
N SER A 92 -0.98 10.13 -11.33
CA SER A 92 -1.87 9.54 -12.33
C SER A 92 -1.27 9.66 -13.74
N ASP A 93 -2.01 9.21 -14.74
CA ASP A 93 -1.71 9.45 -16.15
C ASP A 93 -1.81 10.94 -16.53
N GLN A 94 -2.48 11.76 -15.71
CA GLN A 94 -2.66 13.20 -15.94
C GLN A 94 -1.57 14.06 -15.27
N GLY A 95 -0.71 13.46 -14.43
CA GLY A 95 0.41 14.15 -13.81
C GLY A 95 0.61 13.82 -12.34
N ILE A 96 1.29 14.72 -11.65
CA ILE A 96 1.66 14.59 -10.25
C ILE A 96 0.99 15.71 -9.45
N GLN A 97 0.33 15.33 -8.36
CA GLN A 97 -0.12 16.24 -7.33
C GLN A 97 0.78 16.10 -6.10
N LEU A 98 1.40 17.21 -5.71
CA LEU A 98 2.25 17.25 -4.52
C LEU A 98 1.40 17.11 -3.25
N GLY A 99 1.92 16.36 -2.28
CA GLY A 99 1.29 16.12 -0.99
C GLY A 99 2.16 16.65 0.14
N VAL A 100 2.23 15.89 1.24
CA VAL A 100 2.91 16.34 2.47
C VAL A 100 4.26 15.64 2.66
N VAL A 101 5.28 16.45 2.93
CA VAL A 101 6.61 15.96 3.32
C VAL A 101 6.66 15.79 4.84
N ASN A 102 6.59 14.55 5.31
CA ASN A 102 6.57 14.22 6.73
C ASN A 102 7.99 14.11 7.32
N ARG A 103 8.13 14.38 8.63
CA ARG A 103 9.43 14.42 9.34
C ARG A 103 9.90 13.00 9.75
N HIS A 104 11.22 12.82 9.70
CA HIS A 104 11.98 11.68 10.22
C HIS A 104 11.89 11.57 11.76
N GLN A 105 11.78 10.35 12.30
CA GLN A 105 12.21 10.01 13.67
C GLN A 105 13.27 8.91 13.56
N SER A 106 14.45 9.07 14.17
CA SER A 106 15.42 7.97 14.15
C SER A 106 14.89 6.80 15.00
N PRO A 107 15.19 5.53 14.66
CA PRO A 107 14.79 4.38 15.46
C PRO A 107 15.24 4.43 16.94
N TRP A 108 16.19 5.30 17.29
CA TRP A 108 16.83 5.38 18.61
C TRP A 108 16.71 6.76 19.30
N GLY A 109 15.54 7.39 19.19
CA GLY A 109 15.11 8.38 20.20
C GLY A 109 15.82 9.73 20.25
N ARG A 110 16.63 10.10 19.25
CA ARG A 110 17.03 11.50 19.06
C ARG A 110 16.42 12.05 17.78
N PRO A 111 15.55 13.07 17.86
CA PRO A 111 15.20 13.87 16.69
C PRO A 111 16.52 14.40 16.12
N LYS A 112 16.92 13.98 14.92
CA LYS A 112 18.01 14.69 14.23
C LYS A 112 17.47 16.08 13.92
N GLU A 113 18.16 17.11 14.38
CA GLU A 113 17.80 18.53 14.26
C GLU A 113 17.73 19.05 12.81
N HIS A 114 17.93 18.18 11.82
CA HIS A 114 17.62 18.47 10.43
C HIS A 114 16.29 17.80 10.06
N PRO A 115 15.16 18.50 10.23
CA PRO A 115 13.89 18.03 9.72
C PRO A 115 14.03 17.75 8.21
N PHE A 116 13.25 16.79 7.71
CA PHE A 116 12.98 16.54 6.28
C PHE A 116 12.38 17.76 5.53
N GLN A 117 12.46 18.96 6.12
CA GLN A 117 11.99 20.26 5.65
C GLN A 117 12.57 20.66 4.29
N TYR A 118 13.61 19.95 3.83
CA TYR A 118 14.29 20.18 2.55
C TYR A 118 14.12 19.04 1.54
N HIS A 119 13.34 17.99 1.83
CA HIS A 119 13.12 16.95 0.82
C HIS A 119 12.21 17.51 -0.28
N VAL A 120 12.83 18.06 -1.32
CA VAL A 120 12.12 18.55 -2.51
C VAL A 120 11.43 17.39 -3.19
N GLN A 121 10.12 17.53 -3.36
CA GLN A 121 9.34 16.58 -4.12
C GLN A 121 9.60 16.80 -5.60
N THR A 122 10.32 15.85 -6.20
CA THR A 122 10.64 15.83 -7.62
C THR A 122 9.93 14.66 -8.28
N ASP A 123 9.74 14.71 -9.59
CA ASP A 123 9.18 13.58 -10.35
C ASP A 123 9.90 12.27 -10.03
N LYS A 124 11.23 12.29 -9.89
CA LYS A 124 12.00 11.10 -9.53
C LYS A 124 11.81 10.65 -8.08
N SER A 125 11.71 11.55 -7.12
CA SER A 125 11.45 11.13 -5.73
C SER A 125 10.03 10.60 -5.57
N ILE A 126 9.08 11.12 -6.35
CA ILE A 126 7.68 10.68 -6.33
C ILE A 126 7.49 9.38 -7.11
N THR A 127 7.95 9.30 -8.35
CA THR A 127 7.68 8.17 -9.26
C THR A 127 8.77 7.10 -9.26
N GLY A 128 9.97 7.44 -8.80
CA GLY A 128 11.16 6.59 -8.90
C GLY A 128 11.78 6.54 -10.30
N THR A 129 11.34 7.36 -11.25
CA THR A 129 11.87 7.47 -12.61
C THR A 129 11.82 8.91 -13.11
N TYR A 130 12.55 9.21 -14.19
CA TYR A 130 12.46 10.52 -14.88
C TYR A 130 11.53 10.47 -16.09
N LYS A 131 10.95 9.30 -16.40
CA LYS A 131 10.08 9.13 -17.56
C LYS A 131 8.67 9.56 -17.21
N ALA A 132 8.19 10.61 -17.88
CA ALA A 132 6.82 11.12 -17.71
C ALA A 132 5.76 10.02 -17.92
N GLY A 133 4.70 10.06 -17.10
CA GLY A 133 3.59 9.08 -17.15
C GLY A 133 3.96 7.66 -16.71
N ARG A 134 5.17 7.45 -16.17
CA ARG A 134 5.65 6.15 -15.71
C ARG A 134 5.94 6.14 -14.23
N PHE A 135 5.84 4.95 -13.65
CA PHE A 135 6.15 4.71 -12.25
C PHE A 135 7.13 3.55 -12.14
N ARG A 136 8.05 3.63 -11.17
CA ARG A 136 9.03 2.58 -10.91
C ARG A 136 8.31 1.28 -10.59
N ASN A 137 8.75 0.19 -11.21
CA ASN A 137 8.16 -1.13 -10.95
C ASN A 137 8.80 -1.76 -9.70
N TYR A 138 8.20 -1.51 -8.53
CA TYR A 138 8.66 -2.07 -7.27
C TYR A 138 8.34 -3.57 -7.18
N THR A 139 9.28 -4.31 -6.62
CA THR A 139 9.05 -5.69 -6.15
C THR A 139 8.25 -5.64 -4.87
N LEU A 140 7.28 -6.54 -4.74
CA LEU A 140 6.34 -6.63 -3.62
C LEU A 140 6.52 -7.99 -2.94
N CYS A 141 7.00 -7.98 -1.71
CA CYS A 141 7.17 -9.18 -0.89
C CYS A 141 6.09 -9.22 0.18
N LYS A 142 5.64 -10.42 0.54
CA LYS A 142 4.64 -10.61 1.61
C LYS A 142 5.04 -9.88 2.89
N PHE A 143 4.13 -9.07 3.42
CA PHE A 143 4.32 -8.40 4.70
C PHE A 143 4.29 -9.44 5.83
N GLU A 144 5.24 -9.37 6.76
CA GLU A 144 5.44 -10.39 7.80
C GLU A 144 4.23 -10.57 8.72
N ASP A 145 3.51 -9.49 9.02
CA ASP A 145 2.28 -9.52 9.83
C ASP A 145 1.07 -10.08 9.07
N ASP A 146 1.12 -10.15 7.74
CA ASP A 146 0.07 -10.75 6.93
C ASP A 146 0.30 -12.26 6.81
N THR A 147 0.29 -13.04 7.90
CA THR A 147 0.62 -14.49 7.81
C THR A 147 -0.34 -15.26 6.88
N GLU A 148 0.10 -16.38 6.28
CA GLU A 148 -0.81 -17.22 5.47
C GLU A 148 -2.02 -17.75 6.24
N LEU A 149 -1.85 -17.92 7.55
CA LEU A 149 -2.78 -18.64 8.40
C LEU A 149 -3.89 -17.73 8.92
N ASP A 150 -3.61 -16.47 9.28
CA ASP A 150 -4.62 -15.64 9.94
C ASP A 150 -5.11 -14.44 9.11
N TYR A 151 -4.26 -13.68 8.39
CA TYR A 151 -4.65 -12.41 7.74
C TYR A 151 -5.57 -11.51 8.62
N ASP A 152 -5.50 -11.65 9.94
CA ASP A 152 -6.48 -11.13 10.89
C ASP A 152 -6.44 -9.62 10.94
N GLY A 153 -5.24 -9.03 10.82
CA GLY A 153 -5.06 -7.58 10.71
C GLY A 153 -5.83 -7.00 9.53
N ILE A 154 -5.74 -7.63 8.36
CA ILE A 154 -6.47 -7.23 7.16
C ILE A 154 -7.98 -7.43 7.34
N ARG A 155 -8.41 -8.56 7.91
CA ARG A 155 -9.84 -8.83 8.14
C ARG A 155 -10.48 -7.81 9.08
N ARG A 156 -9.82 -7.54 10.21
CA ARG A 156 -10.26 -6.53 11.17
C ARG A 156 -10.32 -5.15 10.51
N PHE A 157 -9.32 -4.80 9.71
CA PHE A 157 -9.30 -3.56 8.95
C PHE A 157 -10.51 -3.44 8.01
N ILE A 158 -10.77 -4.45 7.17
CA ILE A 158 -11.91 -4.44 6.24
C ILE A 158 -13.22 -4.27 7.02
N ASN A 159 -13.39 -5.02 8.11
CA ASN A 159 -14.61 -4.97 8.90
C ASN A 159 -14.81 -3.58 9.54
N SER A 160 -13.76 -3.00 10.13
CA SER A 160 -13.83 -1.67 10.73
C SER A 160 -14.04 -0.57 9.68
N ASN A 161 -13.34 -0.61 8.55
CA ASN A 161 -13.43 0.41 7.51
C ASN A 161 -14.78 0.39 6.76
N HIS A 162 -15.34 -0.78 6.45
CA HIS A 162 -16.58 -0.88 5.66
C HIS A 162 -17.85 -0.75 6.50
N PHE A 163 -17.83 -1.25 7.74
CA PHE A 163 -19.02 -1.34 8.59
C PHE A 163 -18.97 -0.38 9.79
N GLY A 164 -17.93 0.44 9.92
CA GLY A 164 -17.78 1.39 11.02
C GLY A 164 -17.65 0.69 12.38
N ILE A 165 -17.25 -0.59 12.41
CA ILE A 165 -17.09 -1.37 13.63
C ILE A 165 -15.77 -0.94 14.28
N SER A 166 -15.80 0.23 14.89
CA SER A 166 -14.89 0.61 15.95
C SER A 166 -15.77 1.04 17.12
N ILE A 167 -15.65 0.28 18.21
CA ILE A 167 -16.25 0.55 19.50
C ILE A 167 -15.92 2.01 19.86
N GLY A 168 -16.89 2.92 19.73
CA GLY A 168 -16.86 4.26 20.30
C GLY A 168 -16.46 5.46 19.42
N ASP A 169 -15.98 5.31 18.17
CA ASP A 169 -15.56 6.52 17.43
C ASP A 169 -15.57 6.40 15.89
N ALA A 170 -16.77 6.37 15.31
CA ALA A 170 -16.98 6.40 13.85
C ALA A 170 -16.48 7.70 13.17
N SER A 171 -16.10 8.73 13.95
CA SER A 171 -15.60 10.01 13.43
C SER A 171 -14.15 9.95 12.92
N ARG A 172 -13.43 8.86 13.18
CA ARG A 172 -11.99 8.71 12.89
C ARG A 172 -11.65 8.00 11.59
N TYR A 173 -12.63 7.70 10.75
CA TYR A 173 -12.42 6.98 9.49
C TYR A 173 -12.77 7.87 8.30
N THR A 174 -11.99 7.82 7.22
CA THR A 174 -12.41 8.42 5.96
C THR A 174 -13.73 7.77 5.53
N MET A 175 -14.68 8.52 5.00
CA MET A 175 -15.93 7.95 4.45
C MET A 175 -15.69 7.00 3.26
N ARG A 176 -14.45 6.88 2.77
CA ARG A 176 -14.10 6.02 1.65
C ARG A 176 -13.77 4.62 2.16
N LYS A 177 -14.49 3.65 1.63
CA LYS A 177 -14.30 2.23 1.88
C LYS A 177 -13.11 1.73 1.06
N MET A 178 -12.31 0.89 1.68
CA MET A 178 -11.03 0.42 1.18
C MET A 178 -11.02 -1.11 1.19
N ASP A 179 -10.56 -1.67 0.08
CA ASP A 179 -10.16 -3.06 0.01
C ASP A 179 -8.65 -3.18 0.21
N VAL A 180 -8.18 -4.40 0.42
CA VAL A 180 -6.75 -4.64 0.69
C VAL A 180 -6.21 -5.70 -0.26
N LEU A 181 -5.13 -5.39 -0.97
CA LEU A 181 -4.35 -6.36 -1.74
C LEU A 181 -3.10 -6.72 -0.94
N SER A 182 -2.92 -8.02 -0.68
CA SER A 182 -1.72 -8.56 -0.05
C SER A 182 -1.05 -9.59 -0.96
N VAL A 183 0.26 -9.72 -0.83
CA VAL A 183 1.05 -10.73 -1.54
C VAL A 183 0.87 -12.09 -0.86
N ARG A 184 0.58 -13.12 -1.68
CA ARG A 184 0.50 -14.50 -1.20
C ARG A 184 1.88 -14.97 -0.76
N HIS A 185 1.94 -15.88 0.21
CA HIS A 185 3.19 -16.58 0.45
C HIS A 185 3.43 -17.55 -0.70
N ARG A 186 4.65 -17.51 -1.23
CA ARG A 186 5.02 -18.15 -2.49
C ARG A 186 6.46 -18.66 -2.35
N PRO A 187 6.67 -19.76 -1.61
CA PRO A 187 8.01 -20.27 -1.40
C PRO A 187 8.66 -20.61 -2.76
N LEU A 188 9.93 -20.26 -2.92
CA LEU A 188 10.75 -20.54 -4.11
C LEU A 188 10.26 -19.88 -5.41
N LYS A 189 9.35 -18.91 -5.35
CA LYS A 189 8.93 -18.12 -6.51
C LYS A 189 9.48 -16.70 -6.39
N MET A 190 9.80 -16.11 -7.54
CA MET A 190 10.15 -14.69 -7.61
C MET A 190 8.98 -13.84 -7.11
N ASP A 191 9.31 -12.83 -6.32
CA ASP A 191 8.33 -11.86 -5.82
C ASP A 191 7.66 -11.12 -6.98
N PRO A 192 6.33 -10.93 -6.91
CA PRO A 192 5.63 -10.17 -7.93
C PRO A 192 5.97 -8.68 -7.84
N THR A 193 5.57 -7.93 -8.86
CA THR A 193 5.82 -6.49 -8.93
C THR A 193 4.54 -5.67 -8.84
N LEU A 194 4.66 -4.36 -8.61
CA LEU A 194 3.52 -3.43 -8.64
C LEU A 194 2.79 -3.47 -10.00
N LYS A 195 3.54 -3.61 -11.10
CA LYS A 195 2.97 -3.84 -12.43
C LYS A 195 2.13 -5.12 -12.46
N ASP A 196 2.60 -6.21 -11.84
CA ASP A 196 1.86 -7.47 -11.80
C ASP A 196 0.57 -7.34 -10.99
N ALA A 197 0.59 -6.59 -9.88
CA ALA A 197 -0.59 -6.31 -9.06
C ALA A 197 -1.66 -5.57 -9.88
N ILE A 198 -1.27 -4.47 -10.53
CA ILE A 198 -2.17 -3.68 -11.40
C ILE A 198 -2.67 -4.51 -12.58
N THR A 199 -1.79 -5.28 -13.21
CA THR A 199 -2.17 -6.18 -14.31
C THR A 199 -3.16 -7.25 -13.86
N ALA A 200 -3.00 -7.80 -12.65
CA ALA A 200 -3.91 -8.79 -12.10
C ALA A 200 -5.30 -8.21 -11.82
N LEU A 201 -5.38 -6.96 -11.34
CA LEU A 201 -6.65 -6.25 -11.16
C LEU A 201 -7.36 -6.03 -12.51
N ILE A 202 -6.65 -5.47 -13.49
CA ILE A 202 -7.19 -5.19 -14.83
C ILE A 202 -7.67 -6.48 -15.51
N LYS A 203 -6.88 -7.57 -15.44
CA LYS A 203 -7.25 -8.87 -16.04
C LYS A 203 -8.52 -9.49 -15.46
N ASN A 204 -8.96 -9.05 -14.28
CA ASN A 204 -10.21 -9.50 -13.67
C ASN A 204 -11.27 -8.39 -13.64
N ASP A 205 -11.12 -7.36 -14.47
CA ASP A 205 -12.05 -6.23 -14.58
C ASP A 205 -12.30 -5.51 -13.24
N ILE A 206 -11.28 -5.45 -12.38
CA ILE A 206 -11.32 -4.73 -11.11
C ILE A 206 -10.64 -3.37 -11.25
N TYR A 207 -11.39 -2.33 -10.92
CA TYR A 207 -10.94 -0.93 -10.96
C TYR A 207 -11.17 -0.25 -9.62
N TYR A 208 -10.15 0.49 -9.17
CA TYR A 208 -10.21 1.34 -7.98
C TYR A 208 -9.88 2.77 -8.40
N GLU A 209 -10.55 3.74 -7.78
CA GLU A 209 -10.31 5.16 -8.06
C GLU A 209 -8.91 5.56 -7.58
N ARG A 210 -8.52 5.06 -6.41
CA ARG A 210 -7.21 5.30 -5.80
C ARG A 210 -6.60 4.01 -5.26
N ILE A 211 -5.30 3.86 -5.48
CA ILE A 211 -4.47 2.78 -4.95
C ILE A 211 -3.41 3.39 -4.02
N ILE A 212 -3.53 3.10 -2.72
CA ILE A 212 -2.59 3.53 -1.69
C ILE A 212 -1.44 2.54 -1.63
N LEU A 213 -0.21 3.05 -1.78
CA LEU A 213 1.02 2.28 -1.82
C LEU A 213 1.65 2.22 -0.42
N CYS A 214 1.27 1.20 0.35
CA CYS A 214 1.72 0.96 1.71
C CYS A 214 2.85 -0.09 1.74
N PHE A 215 4.01 0.31 1.23
CA PHE A 215 5.22 -0.51 1.23
C PHE A 215 6.50 0.33 1.10
N CYS A 216 7.62 -0.23 1.52
CA CYS A 216 8.94 0.40 1.41
C CYS A 216 9.32 0.66 -0.05
N ARG A 217 10.07 1.74 -0.29
CA ARG A 217 10.53 2.11 -1.64
C ARG A 217 12.05 2.17 -1.72
N SER A 218 12.71 1.52 -0.77
CA SER A 218 14.17 1.40 -0.65
C SER A 218 14.73 0.39 -1.65
N SER A 219 16.05 0.40 -1.80
CA SER A 219 16.73 -0.53 -2.69
C SER A 219 16.77 -1.92 -2.06
N VAL A 220 16.47 -2.96 -2.84
CA VAL A 220 16.64 -4.36 -2.40
C VAL A 220 18.09 -4.86 -2.54
N SER A 221 18.96 -4.09 -3.19
CA SER A 221 20.39 -4.43 -3.27
C SER A 221 21.03 -4.37 -1.88
N PRO A 222 21.73 -5.43 -1.42
CA PRO A 222 22.46 -5.43 -0.15
C PRO A 222 23.66 -4.47 -0.16
N PHE A 223 24.11 -4.04 -1.35
CA PHE A 223 25.20 -3.08 -1.54
C PHE A 223 24.72 -1.64 -1.71
N ALA A 224 23.40 -1.40 -1.71
CA ALA A 224 22.91 -0.04 -1.73
C ALA A 224 23.13 0.58 -0.36
N SER A 225 23.78 1.75 -0.32
CA SER A 225 23.77 2.60 0.86
C SER A 225 22.31 2.84 1.27
N PHE A 226 21.92 2.38 2.45
CA PHE A 226 20.61 2.68 3.02
C PHE A 226 20.41 4.19 2.98
N LYS A 227 19.42 4.66 2.22
CA LYS A 227 18.90 6.01 2.43
C LYS A 227 17.84 5.91 3.52
N GLU A 228 17.84 6.95 4.34
CA GLU A 228 17.16 7.11 5.62
C GLU A 228 15.70 6.62 5.65
N ASP A 229 15.21 6.32 6.85
CA ASP A 229 13.84 5.85 7.05
C ASP A 229 12.81 6.98 6.94
N TYR A 230 11.65 6.68 6.36
CA TYR A 230 10.53 7.61 6.21
C TYR A 230 9.29 7.09 6.94
N TYR A 231 8.66 7.96 7.73
CA TYR A 231 7.38 7.67 8.38
C TYR A 231 6.26 8.34 7.58
N ALA A 232 5.28 7.56 7.14
CA ALA A 232 3.99 8.15 6.81
C ALA A 232 3.36 8.58 8.15
N MET A 233 3.22 9.88 8.38
CA MET A 233 2.44 10.34 9.54
C MET A 233 0.96 10.10 9.24
N ILE A 234 0.27 9.55 10.23
CA ILE A 234 -1.16 9.30 10.21
C ILE A 234 -1.85 9.90 11.44
#